data_AF-E1IGS0-F1
#
_entry.id   AF-E1IGS0-F1
#
_cell.length_a   1.000
_cell.length_b   1.000
_cell.length_c   1.000
_cell.angle_alpha   90.00
_cell.angle_beta   90.00
_cell.angle_gamma   90.00
#
_symmetry.space_group_name_H-M   'P 1'
#
loop_
_entity.id
_entity.type
_entity.pdbx_description
1 polymer ?
#
loop_
_entity_poly.entity_id
_entity_poly.type
_entity_poly.pdbx_seq_one_letter_code
_entity_poly.pdbx_strand_id
1 'polypeptide(L)'
;MQVNAEEVIQQTAAILTRLFDITATKDWTNCIARADVVVDGQILLPQVPITYLLFLEKQLVDLHTFIKKLPVLDAAETWSFDASANCWATEPVQTVKTKKIPRNHVKAEATEKHPAQVEVYYEDVTVGYWRTVKFSGALPAKRVSDLLERLERLQHAVKFAREEANNSEAQEQKLGEKVFRFLFS
;
A
#
# COMPACT_ATOMS: atom_id res chain seq x y z
N MET A 1 3.70 -7.88 62.53
CA MET A 1 2.24 -7.87 62.29
C MET A 1 1.86 -9.30 61.94
N GLN A 2 1.11 -9.99 62.79
CA GLN A 2 0.72 -11.39 62.55
C GLN A 2 -0.66 -11.37 61.91
N VAL A 3 -0.80 -11.93 60.71
CA VAL A 3 -2.03 -11.89 59.91
C VAL A 3 -2.63 -13.30 59.88
N ASN A 4 -3.94 -13.41 59.96
CA ASN A 4 -4.64 -14.68 59.80
C ASN A 4 -4.65 -15.08 58.31
N ALA A 5 -3.99 -16.19 57.98
CA ALA A 5 -3.87 -16.66 56.60
C ALA A 5 -5.23 -16.96 55.96
N GLU A 6 -6.18 -17.47 56.74
CA GLU A 6 -7.52 -17.81 56.25
C GLU A 6 -8.31 -16.56 55.85
N GLU A 7 -8.20 -15.49 56.65
CA GLU A 7 -8.80 -14.19 56.32
C GLU A 7 -8.17 -13.60 55.05
N VAL A 8 -6.86 -13.74 54.87
CA VAL A 8 -6.17 -13.28 53.66
C VAL A 8 -6.64 -14.05 52.42
N ILE A 9 -6.86 -15.37 52.53
CA ILE A 9 -7.38 -16.20 51.44
C ILE A 9 -8.79 -15.76 51.06
N GLN A 10 -9.69 -15.59 52.04
CA GLN A 10 -11.07 -15.16 51.80
C GLN A 10 -11.13 -13.76 51.16
N GLN A 11 -10.33 -12.81 51.65
CA GLN A 11 -10.25 -11.47 51.06
C GLN A 11 -9.72 -11.52 49.63
N THR A 12 -8.68 -12.33 49.38
CA THR A 12 -8.11 -12.50 48.03
C THR A 12 -9.13 -13.10 47.08
N ALA A 13 -9.84 -14.15 47.49
CA ALA A 13 -10.89 -14.77 46.70
C ALA A 13 -12.02 -13.79 46.36
N ALA A 14 -12.46 -12.98 47.33
CA ALA A 14 -13.50 -11.97 47.12
C ALA A 14 -13.05 -10.88 46.13
N ILE A 15 -11.81 -10.39 46.25
CA ILE A 15 -11.25 -9.37 45.36
C ILE A 15 -11.11 -9.92 43.93
N LEU A 16 -10.57 -11.12 43.79
CA LEU A 16 -10.29 -11.70 42.48
C LEU A 16 -11.53 -12.25 41.77
N THR A 17 -12.59 -12.63 42.49
CA THR A 17 -13.83 -13.13 41.89
C THR A 17 -14.39 -12.12 40.89
N ARG A 18 -14.43 -10.83 41.26
CA ARG A 18 -14.93 -9.77 40.38
C ARG A 18 -14.10 -9.63 39.11
N LEU A 19 -12.78 -9.73 39.21
CA LEU A 19 -11.87 -9.67 38.07
C LEU A 19 -12.14 -10.83 37.09
N PHE A 20 -12.31 -12.04 37.61
CA PHE A 20 -12.53 -13.24 36.80
C PHE A 20 -13.88 -13.15 36.07
N ASP A 21 -14.92 -12.71 36.78
CA ASP A 21 -16.27 -12.53 36.21
C ASP A 21 -16.29 -11.48 35.10
N ILE A 22 -15.64 -10.33 35.30
CA ILE A 22 -15.53 -9.28 34.27
C ILE A 22 -14.78 -9.80 33.04
N THR A 23 -13.67 -10.50 33.25
CA THR A 23 -12.86 -11.02 32.15
C THR A 23 -13.63 -12.05 31.34
N ALA A 24 -14.29 -13.01 32.01
CA ALA A 24 -15.16 -13.98 31.36
C ALA A 24 -16.32 -13.31 30.62
N THR A 25 -16.98 -12.32 31.24
CA THR A 25 -18.07 -11.56 30.59
C THR A 25 -17.61 -10.94 29.28
N LYS A 26 -16.45 -10.29 29.29
CA LYS A 26 -15.87 -9.68 28.08
C LYS A 26 -15.55 -10.73 27.01
N ASP A 27 -14.89 -11.82 27.39
CA ASP A 27 -14.43 -12.83 26.44
C ASP A 27 -15.60 -13.59 25.81
N TRP A 28 -16.62 -13.94 26.60
CA TRP A 28 -17.86 -14.55 26.07
C TRP A 28 -18.61 -13.60 25.14
N THR A 29 -18.69 -12.31 25.50
CA THR A 29 -19.33 -11.31 24.63
C THR A 29 -18.57 -11.18 23.31
N ASN A 30 -17.23 -11.22 23.34
CA ASN A 30 -16.42 -11.20 22.11
C ASN A 30 -16.65 -12.42 21.21
N CYS A 31 -17.03 -13.59 21.76
CA CYS A 31 -17.34 -14.79 20.96
C CYS A 31 -18.61 -14.64 20.12
N ILE A 32 -19.57 -13.86 20.60
CA ILE A 32 -20.86 -13.64 19.93
C ILE A 32 -20.94 -12.31 19.18
N ALA A 33 -20.10 -11.33 19.55
CA ALA A 33 -20.04 -10.02 18.92
C ALA A 33 -19.63 -10.12 17.44
N ARG A 34 -20.59 -9.87 16.56
CA ARG A 34 -20.47 -9.96 15.11
C ARG A 34 -21.21 -8.82 14.43
N ALA A 35 -20.74 -8.44 13.24
CA ALA A 35 -21.41 -7.46 12.39
C ALA A 35 -21.15 -7.73 10.91
N ASP A 36 -22.01 -7.18 10.06
CA ASP A 36 -21.85 -7.23 8.61
C ASP A 36 -20.98 -6.07 8.13
N VAL A 37 -20.01 -6.34 7.26
CA VAL A 37 -19.25 -5.30 6.56
C VAL A 37 -19.99 -4.93 5.29
N VAL A 38 -20.61 -3.75 5.29
CA VAL A 38 -21.40 -3.23 4.15
C VAL A 38 -20.61 -2.15 3.42
N VAL A 39 -20.35 -2.36 2.13
CA VAL A 39 -19.68 -1.38 1.26
C VAL A 39 -20.66 -0.96 0.16
N ASP A 40 -20.89 0.34 0.00
CA ASP A 40 -21.79 0.89 -1.03
C ASP A 40 -23.19 0.26 -1.02
N GLY A 41 -23.71 -0.06 0.17
CA GLY A 41 -25.03 -0.68 0.35
C GLY A 41 -25.09 -2.18 0.11
N GLN A 42 -23.97 -2.83 -0.24
CA GLN A 42 -23.88 -4.27 -0.41
C GLN A 42 -23.10 -4.92 0.74
N ILE A 43 -23.65 -6.01 1.30
CA ILE A 43 -22.93 -6.83 2.29
C ILE A 43 -21.75 -7.50 1.58
N LEU A 44 -20.54 -7.09 1.95
CA LEU A 44 -19.29 -7.67 1.45
C LEU A 44 -18.85 -8.87 2.28
N LEU A 45 -18.91 -8.73 3.62
CA LEU A 45 -18.56 -9.80 4.56
C LEU A 45 -19.68 -9.94 5.60
N PRO A 46 -20.42 -11.06 5.62
CA PRO A 46 -21.49 -11.26 6.59
C PRO A 46 -20.97 -11.81 7.93
N GLN A 47 -21.56 -11.37 9.03
CA GLN A 47 -21.46 -11.92 10.39
C GLN A 47 -20.03 -12.10 10.88
N VAL A 48 -19.21 -11.06 10.68
CA VAL A 48 -17.78 -11.09 10.97
C VAL A 48 -17.53 -10.87 12.47
N PRO A 49 -16.75 -11.75 13.13
CA PRO A 49 -16.39 -11.57 14.53
C PRO A 49 -15.58 -10.29 14.78
N ILE A 50 -15.83 -9.64 15.91
CA ILE A 50 -15.16 -8.39 16.30
C ILE A 50 -13.63 -8.49 16.32
N THR A 51 -13.09 -9.63 16.76
CA THR A 51 -11.65 -9.87 16.81
C THR A 51 -11.02 -9.88 15.42
N TYR A 52 -11.74 -10.37 14.41
CA TYR A 52 -11.29 -10.34 13.02
C TYR A 52 -11.46 -8.94 12.40
N LEU A 53 -12.50 -8.19 12.77
CA LEU A 53 -12.65 -6.79 12.34
C LEU A 53 -11.49 -5.91 12.83
N LEU A 54 -11.03 -6.10 14.07
CA LEU A 54 -9.83 -5.43 14.60
C LEU A 54 -8.56 -5.78 13.81
N PHE A 55 -8.40 -7.06 13.45
CA PHE A 55 -7.31 -7.50 12.59
C PHE A 55 -7.38 -6.86 11.21
N LEU A 56 -8.56 -6.89 10.56
CA LEU A 56 -8.78 -6.31 9.25
C LEU A 56 -8.48 -4.81 9.25
N GLU A 57 -8.98 -4.06 10.23
CA GLU A 57 -8.73 -2.62 10.35
C GLU A 57 -7.21 -2.33 10.33
N LYS A 58 -6.43 -3.07 11.12
CA LYS A 58 -4.97 -2.94 11.12
C LYS A 58 -4.34 -3.30 9.77
N GLN A 59 -4.73 -4.43 9.18
CA GLN A 59 -4.17 -4.86 7.89
C GLN A 59 -4.52 -3.92 6.74
N LEU A 60 -5.71 -3.31 6.76
CA LEU A 60 -6.11 -2.34 5.75
C LEU A 60 -5.28 -1.06 5.87
N VAL A 61 -4.88 -0.64 7.07
CA VAL A 61 -3.92 0.47 7.25
C VAL A 61 -2.57 0.12 6.61
N ASP A 62 -2.06 -1.09 6.86
CA ASP A 62 -0.80 -1.54 6.26
C ASP A 62 -0.90 -1.59 4.73
N LEU A 63 -1.99 -2.15 4.18
CA LEU A 63 -2.27 -2.16 2.75
C LEU A 63 -2.38 -0.75 2.15
N HIS A 64 -2.96 0.19 2.88
CA HIS A 64 -3.05 1.57 2.43
C HIS A 64 -1.65 2.17 2.27
N THR A 65 -0.77 1.95 3.25
CA THR A 65 0.63 2.40 3.14
C THR A 65 1.39 1.70 2.02
N PHE A 66 1.11 0.42 1.76
CA PHE A 66 1.70 -0.34 0.66
C PHE A 66 1.28 0.22 -0.70
N ILE A 67 -0.02 0.40 -0.94
CA ILE A 67 -0.56 0.91 -2.21
C ILE A 67 -0.02 2.32 -2.48
N LYS A 68 0.04 3.18 -1.45
CA LYS A 68 0.58 4.54 -1.56
C LYS A 68 2.07 4.57 -1.96
N LYS A 69 2.82 3.50 -1.69
CA LYS A 69 4.23 3.38 -2.05
C LYS A 69 4.47 2.71 -3.41
N LEU A 70 3.42 2.28 -4.12
CA LEU A 70 3.57 1.68 -5.44
C LEU A 70 4.19 2.68 -6.42
N PRO A 71 5.14 2.24 -7.26
CA PRO A 71 5.75 3.12 -8.25
C PRO A 71 4.69 3.56 -9.27
N VAL A 72 4.71 4.85 -9.58
CA VAL A 72 3.81 5.48 -10.55
C VAL A 72 4.59 5.87 -11.80
N LEU A 73 3.96 5.77 -12.96
CA LEU A 73 4.54 6.20 -14.23
C LEU A 73 4.89 7.69 -14.20
N ASP A 74 6.03 8.04 -14.80
CA ASP A 74 6.49 9.42 -14.91
C ASP A 74 5.52 10.23 -15.78
N ALA A 75 5.04 11.35 -15.26
CA ALA A 75 4.10 12.24 -15.94
C ALA A 75 4.77 13.06 -17.07
N ALA A 76 6.10 13.11 -17.13
CA ALA A 76 6.83 13.78 -18.20
C ALA A 76 6.81 13.01 -19.53
N GLU A 77 6.42 11.73 -19.50
CA GLU A 77 6.45 10.84 -20.66
C GLU A 77 5.02 10.39 -21.03
N THR A 78 4.80 10.13 -22.32
CA THR A 78 3.55 9.53 -22.80
C THR A 78 3.71 8.02 -22.84
N TRP A 79 2.96 7.33 -21.99
CA TRP A 79 3.02 5.88 -21.85
C TRP A 79 1.85 5.19 -22.55
N SER A 80 2.15 4.11 -23.25
CA SER A 80 1.17 3.20 -23.85
C SER A 80 1.41 1.78 -23.33
N PHE A 81 0.34 1.02 -23.08
CA PHE A 81 0.48 -0.34 -22.59
C PHE A 81 0.86 -1.27 -23.73
N ASP A 82 2.00 -1.95 -23.61
CA ASP A 82 2.45 -2.96 -24.54
C ASP A 82 2.08 -4.35 -24.00
N ALA A 83 1.08 -4.97 -24.63
CA ALA A 83 0.61 -6.29 -24.25
C ALA A 83 1.64 -7.40 -24.49
N SER A 84 2.56 -7.21 -25.44
CA SER A 84 3.60 -8.21 -25.75
C SER A 84 4.69 -8.24 -24.69
N ALA A 85 5.07 -7.07 -24.18
CA ALA A 85 6.06 -6.90 -23.12
C ALA A 85 5.44 -6.88 -21.71
N ASN A 86 4.10 -6.90 -21.62
CA ASN A 86 3.32 -6.80 -20.39
C ASN A 86 3.75 -5.63 -19.48
N CYS A 87 4.08 -4.49 -20.08
CA CYS A 87 4.55 -3.29 -19.39
C CYS A 87 4.18 -2.03 -20.17
N TRP A 88 4.44 -0.86 -19.58
CA TRP A 88 4.22 0.42 -20.24
C TRP A 88 5.46 0.83 -21.04
N ALA A 89 5.25 1.26 -22.28
CA ALA A 89 6.30 1.73 -23.18
C ALA A 89 6.03 3.17 -23.61
N THR A 90 7.08 3.98 -23.73
CA THR A 90 6.97 5.34 -24.27
C THR A 90 6.89 5.33 -25.80
N GLU A 91 6.42 6.42 -26.38
CA GLU A 91 6.60 6.61 -27.82
C GLU A 91 8.11 6.65 -28.18
N PRO A 92 8.53 6.09 -29.32
CA PRO A 92 9.94 6.09 -29.71
C PRO A 92 10.45 7.52 -29.97
N VAL A 93 11.36 7.99 -29.13
CA VAL A 93 12.05 9.26 -29.35
C VAL A 93 13.19 9.04 -30.34
N GLN A 94 13.13 9.74 -31.48
CA GLN A 94 14.14 9.66 -32.53
C GLN A 94 15.13 10.81 -32.41
N THR A 95 16.41 10.48 -32.27
CA THR A 95 17.52 11.45 -32.24
C THR A 95 18.43 11.24 -33.44
N VAL A 96 18.98 12.33 -33.95
CA VAL A 96 19.88 12.33 -35.12
C VAL A 96 21.31 12.47 -34.62
N LYS A 97 22.20 11.57 -35.05
CA LYS A 97 23.65 11.76 -34.83
C LYS A 97 24.27 12.32 -36.09
N THR A 98 24.92 13.47 -35.97
CA THR A 98 25.73 14.06 -37.03
C THR A 98 27.21 13.76 -36.80
N LYS A 99 27.98 13.77 -37.88
CA LYS A 99 29.44 13.73 -37.85
C LYS A 99 29.96 14.85 -38.72
N LYS A 100 30.93 15.58 -38.17
CA LYS A 100 31.68 16.59 -38.90
C LYS A 100 32.63 15.90 -39.87
N ILE A 101 32.40 16.14 -41.16
CA ILE A 101 33.27 15.67 -42.22
C ILE A 101 34.04 16.89 -42.74
N PRO A 102 35.39 16.87 -42.70
CA PRO A 102 36.18 17.96 -43.26
C PRO A 102 36.03 17.95 -44.78
N ARG A 103 35.62 19.09 -45.35
CA ARG A 103 35.59 19.33 -46.79
C ARG A 103 36.52 20.46 -47.15
N ASN A 104 37.05 20.36 -48.36
CA ASN A 104 38.03 21.28 -48.90
C ASN A 104 37.32 22.32 -49.76
N HIS A 105 37.27 23.58 -49.33
CA HIS A 105 36.80 24.67 -50.17
C HIS A 105 38.01 25.39 -50.78
N VAL A 106 38.12 25.33 -52.11
CA VAL A 106 39.11 26.12 -52.83
C VAL A 106 38.57 27.54 -52.94
N LYS A 107 39.15 28.46 -52.15
CA LYS A 107 38.76 29.89 -52.18
C LYS A 107 39.29 30.59 -53.44
N ALA A 108 40.47 30.17 -53.91
CA ALA A 108 41.08 30.66 -55.13
C ALA A 108 41.82 29.52 -55.85
N GLU A 109 41.57 29.38 -57.15
CA GLU A 109 42.18 28.35 -57.99
C GLU A 109 43.69 28.61 -58.20
N ALA A 110 44.45 27.56 -58.49
CA ALA A 110 45.88 27.67 -58.74
C ALA A 110 46.14 28.47 -60.04
N THR A 111 47.09 29.39 -59.99
CA THR A 111 47.62 30.09 -61.19
C THR A 111 49.06 29.64 -61.44
N GLU A 112 49.61 29.88 -62.63
CA GLU A 112 51.00 29.49 -62.99
C GLU A 112 52.06 29.90 -61.95
N LYS A 113 51.82 30.98 -61.19
CA LYS A 113 52.77 31.52 -60.22
C LYS A 113 52.38 31.34 -58.75
N HIS A 114 51.16 30.87 -58.45
CA HIS A 114 50.68 30.75 -57.07
C HIS A 114 49.86 29.47 -56.87
N PRO A 115 50.11 28.71 -55.78
CA PRO A 115 49.32 27.54 -55.44
C PRO A 115 47.89 27.92 -55.04
N ALA A 116 46.96 26.97 -55.18
CA ALA A 116 45.56 27.16 -54.78
C ALA A 116 45.45 27.52 -53.29
N GLN A 117 44.59 28.48 -52.98
CA GLN A 117 44.25 28.80 -51.60
C GLN A 117 43.05 27.96 -51.18
N VAL A 118 43.29 27.13 -50.18
CA VAL A 118 42.36 26.09 -49.76
C VAL A 118 42.07 26.25 -48.28
N GLU A 119 40.80 26.29 -47.92
CA GLU A 119 40.35 26.28 -46.53
C GLU A 119 39.56 25.00 -46.25
N VAL A 120 39.87 24.37 -45.11
CA VAL A 120 39.11 23.23 -44.62
C VAL A 120 37.95 23.77 -43.79
N TYR A 121 36.72 23.41 -44.15
CA TYR A 121 35.53 23.64 -43.33
C TYR A 121 34.86 22.31 -43.00
N TYR A 122 34.12 22.28 -41.91
CA TYR A 122 33.43 21.07 -41.46
C TYR A 122 31.96 21.13 -41.87
N GLU A 123 31.50 20.10 -42.56
CA GLU A 123 30.09 19.89 -42.85
C GLU A 123 29.53 18.85 -41.88
N ASP A 124 28.42 19.17 -41.20
CA ASP A 124 27.71 18.23 -40.33
C ASP A 124 26.81 17.33 -41.19
N VAL A 125 27.27 16.09 -41.42
CA VAL A 125 26.50 15.08 -42.17
C VAL A 125 25.78 14.15 -41.20
N THR A 126 24.50 13.89 -41.46
CA THR A 126 23.71 12.93 -40.67
C THR A 126 24.24 11.51 -40.89
N VAL A 127 24.67 10.85 -39.81
CA VAL A 127 25.23 9.49 -39.85
C VAL A 127 24.17 8.43 -39.58
N GLY A 128 23.07 8.80 -38.91
CA GLY A 128 21.97 7.88 -38.68
C GLY A 128 20.92 8.42 -37.71
N TYR A 129 19.95 7.55 -37.40
CA TYR A 129 18.88 7.81 -36.46
C TYR A 129 18.91 6.80 -35.33
N TRP A 130 18.79 7.27 -34.10
CA TRP A 130 18.68 6.45 -32.90
C TRP A 130 17.27 6.57 -32.37
N ARG A 131 16.60 5.45 -32.15
CA ARG A 131 15.29 5.40 -31.50
C ARG A 131 15.45 4.86 -30.09
N THR A 132 14.93 5.59 -29.12
CA THR A 132 14.90 5.16 -27.73
C THR A 132 13.46 4.99 -27.29
N VAL A 133 13.15 3.80 -26.79
CA VAL A 133 11.88 3.46 -26.15
C VAL A 133 12.19 3.12 -24.70
N LYS A 134 11.49 3.76 -23.75
CA LYS A 134 11.61 3.44 -22.33
C LYS A 134 10.50 2.46 -21.97
N PHE A 135 10.81 1.49 -21.12
CA PHE A 135 9.86 0.52 -20.59
C PHE A 135 9.73 0.70 -19.07
N SER A 136 8.51 0.55 -18.54
CA SER A 136 8.23 0.67 -17.11
C SER A 136 7.14 -0.31 -16.67
N GLY A 137 7.40 -0.99 -15.54
CA GLY A 137 6.41 -1.80 -14.84
C GLY A 137 5.59 -1.02 -13.80
N ALA A 138 5.76 0.30 -13.73
CA ALA A 138 5.00 1.15 -12.80
C ALA A 138 3.52 1.25 -13.21
N LEU A 139 2.67 1.66 -12.26
CA LEU A 139 1.25 1.81 -12.50
C LEU A 139 0.88 3.23 -12.95
N PRO A 140 -0.17 3.40 -13.77
CA PRO A 140 -0.75 4.72 -13.99
C PRO A 140 -1.23 5.34 -12.68
N ALA A 141 -1.01 6.65 -12.50
CA ALA A 141 -1.42 7.39 -11.30
C ALA A 141 -2.91 7.20 -10.98
N LYS A 142 -3.76 7.23 -12.02
CA LYS A 142 -5.20 6.98 -11.90
C LYS A 142 -5.50 5.61 -11.29
N ARG A 143 -4.78 4.56 -11.70
CA ARG A 143 -5.00 3.20 -11.18
C ARG A 143 -4.67 3.11 -9.69
N VAL A 144 -3.60 3.76 -9.25
CA VAL A 144 -3.24 3.82 -7.82
C VAL A 144 -4.31 4.58 -7.04
N SER A 145 -4.80 5.72 -7.56
CA SER A 145 -5.89 6.49 -6.96
C SER A 145 -7.16 5.65 -6.80
N ASP A 146 -7.59 4.94 -7.84
CA ASP A 146 -8.80 4.10 -7.80
C ASP A 146 -8.68 2.98 -6.75
N LEU A 147 -7.46 2.43 -6.57
CA LEU A 147 -7.20 1.41 -5.56
C LEU A 147 -7.27 1.99 -4.13
N LEU A 148 -6.71 3.17 -3.92
CA LEU A 148 -6.76 3.87 -2.62
C LEU A 148 -8.21 4.21 -2.26
N GLU A 149 -8.98 4.78 -3.18
CA GLU A 149 -10.38 5.14 -2.92
C GLU A 149 -11.25 3.91 -2.58
N ARG A 150 -11.03 2.78 -3.26
CA ARG A 150 -11.71 1.52 -2.90
C ARG A 150 -11.30 1.03 -1.52
N LEU A 151 -10.02 1.16 -1.17
CA LEU A 151 -9.51 0.74 0.13
C LEU A 151 -10.04 1.61 1.26
N GLU A 152 -10.13 2.92 1.07
CA GLU A 152 -10.70 3.88 2.03
C GLU A 152 -12.17 3.58 2.31
N ARG A 153 -12.97 3.31 1.25
CA ARG A 153 -14.36 2.86 1.42
C ARG A 153 -14.46 1.59 2.25
N LEU A 154 -13.58 0.62 2.00
CA LEU A 154 -13.54 -0.61 2.78
C LEU A 154 -13.11 -0.37 4.24
N GLN A 155 -12.12 0.50 4.48
CA GLN A 155 -11.70 0.88 5.84
C GLN A 155 -12.85 1.50 6.64
N HIS A 156 -13.60 2.41 6.04
CA HIS A 156 -14.77 3.02 6.68
C HIS A 156 -15.84 1.98 7.01
N ALA A 157 -16.16 1.08 6.07
CA ALA A 157 -17.12 -0.01 6.30
C ALA A 157 -16.69 -0.95 7.43
N VAL A 158 -15.42 -1.35 7.47
CA VAL A 158 -14.89 -2.22 8.54
C VAL A 158 -14.94 -1.53 9.89
N LYS A 159 -14.60 -0.23 9.95
CA LYS A 159 -14.69 0.55 11.18
C LYS A 159 -16.12 0.63 11.71
N PHE A 160 -17.08 0.89 10.82
CA PHE A 160 -18.49 0.92 11.17
C PHE A 160 -18.98 -0.44 11.68
N ALA A 161 -18.67 -1.52 10.97
CA ALA A 161 -18.99 -2.88 11.41
C ALA A 161 -18.36 -3.21 12.77
N ARG A 162 -17.13 -2.75 13.03
CA ARG A 162 -16.48 -2.94 14.33
C ARG A 162 -17.22 -2.21 15.44
N GLU A 163 -17.68 -0.99 15.20
CA GLU A 163 -18.48 -0.22 16.16
C GLU A 163 -19.83 -0.88 16.43
N GLU A 164 -20.49 -1.41 15.39
CA GLU A 164 -21.72 -2.19 15.52
C GLU A 164 -21.52 -3.46 16.35
N ALA A 165 -20.48 -4.26 16.05
CA ALA A 165 -20.17 -5.46 16.81
C ALA A 165 -19.85 -5.15 18.29
N ASN A 166 -19.21 -4.02 18.58
CA ASN A 166 -18.93 -3.58 19.96
C ASN A 166 -20.19 -3.21 20.76
N ASN A 167 -21.29 -2.86 20.08
CA ASN A 167 -22.56 -2.55 20.75
C ASN A 167 -23.32 -3.82 21.18
N SER A 168 -22.73 -5.00 21.04
CA SER A 168 -23.31 -6.25 21.53
C SER A 168 -23.51 -6.20 23.05
N GLU A 169 -24.70 -6.61 23.49
CA GLU A 169 -25.03 -6.64 24.91
C GLU A 169 -24.14 -7.65 25.66
N ALA A 170 -23.51 -7.18 26.74
CA ALA A 170 -22.60 -8.00 27.52
C ALA A 170 -23.35 -9.05 28.33
N GLN A 171 -23.02 -10.33 28.13
CA GLN A 171 -23.63 -11.43 28.87
C GLN A 171 -22.83 -11.72 30.14
N GLU A 172 -23.35 -11.29 31.30
CA GLU A 172 -22.70 -11.45 32.60
C GLU A 172 -22.35 -12.92 32.87
N GLN A 173 -21.06 -13.17 33.15
CA GLN A 173 -20.53 -14.48 33.55
C GLN A 173 -20.11 -14.46 35.02
N LYS A 174 -20.63 -15.41 35.80
CA LYS A 174 -20.28 -15.60 37.23
C LYS A 174 -19.55 -16.92 37.42
N LEU A 175 -18.23 -16.90 37.21
CA LEU A 175 -17.35 -18.05 37.21
C LEU A 175 -16.31 -17.99 38.33
N GLY A 176 -15.91 -16.80 38.78
CA GLY A 176 -14.86 -16.59 39.76
C GLY A 176 -15.14 -17.31 41.07
N GLU A 177 -16.37 -17.23 41.58
CA GLU A 177 -16.76 -17.93 42.81
C GLU A 177 -16.59 -19.45 42.67
N LYS A 178 -16.94 -20.03 41.51
CA LYS A 178 -16.78 -21.48 41.28
C LYS A 178 -15.31 -21.88 41.30
N VAL A 179 -14.44 -21.08 40.71
CA VAL A 179 -12.99 -21.32 40.68
C VAL A 179 -12.40 -21.24 42.07
N PHE A 180 -12.67 -20.17 42.82
CA PHE A 180 -12.10 -19.99 44.16
C PHE A 180 -12.70 -20.94 45.19
N ARG A 181 -13.99 -21.29 45.05
CA ARG A 181 -14.59 -22.35 45.87
C ARG A 181 -13.91 -23.69 45.64
N PHE A 182 -13.52 -24.03 44.42
CA PHE A 182 -12.77 -25.26 44.15
C PHE A 182 -11.34 -25.21 44.71
N LEU A 183 -10.67 -24.06 44.65
CA LEU A 183 -9.28 -23.90 45.09
C LEU A 183 -9.12 -23.82 46.61
N PHE A 184 -10.10 -23.24 47.30
CA PHE A 184 -10.04 -22.93 48.73
C PHE A 184 -11.13 -23.62 49.56
N SER A 185 -11.80 -24.64 49.00
CA SER A 185 -12.69 -25.53 49.78
C SER A 185 -11.92 -26.39 50.76
#